data_AF-A0AAE9SB98-F1
#
_entry.id   AF-A0AAE9SB98-F1
#
_cell.length_a   1.000
_cell.length_b   1.000
_cell.length_c   1.000
_cell.angle_alpha   90.00
_cell.angle_beta   90.00
_cell.angle_gamma   90.00
#
_symmetry.space_group_name_H-M   'P 1'
#
loop_
_entity.id
_entity.type
_entity.pdbx_description
1 polymer ?
#
loop_
_entity_poly.entity_id
_entity_poly.type
_entity_poly.pdbx_seq_one_letter_code
_entity_poly.pdbx_strand_id
1 'polypeptide(L)'
;MKNYTVTVRVTETKSLFKKQVFEATFFEDPSISAVGSSYDEAINKINKKILEYFDQLSDRGEDIPQPAEMSTLMFKNRDKDVFFHVITIDTSLYTDKTEKINVTMPILLIRQIDDFLKDKVHNSNLFSSRSDYITKSCKQYLSYANHLAAIYNNESRFTAVRYKQSNTTDNCCNLIEYLKQSFCEEVILFATHRNPSNGYTNDDGPDSNLPLLGAIVKLKLPALRETYVLFDGLFLTAQRKPRYNEVKSVLDEALITNKTSFIQLAVPFTSQLDPTEAVKLLSNFPRQKLTTESRPSFFDLLSNLSEAEYSKY
;
A
#
# COMPACT_ATOMS: atom_id res chain seq x y z
N MET A 1 9.56 -2.02 -29.55
CA MET A 1 10.76 -1.20 -29.25
C MET A 1 10.80 0.06 -30.11
N LYS A 2 11.02 1.21 -29.49
CA LYS A 2 11.20 2.53 -30.12
C LYS A 2 12.38 3.26 -29.47
N ASN A 3 13.04 4.12 -30.24
CA ASN A 3 14.22 4.85 -29.81
C ASN A 3 13.86 6.31 -29.49
N TYR A 4 13.94 6.68 -28.22
CA TYR A 4 13.67 8.02 -27.73
C TYR A 4 14.95 8.81 -27.50
N THR A 5 14.87 10.13 -27.66
CA THR A 5 16.05 10.99 -27.50
C THR A 5 16.01 11.72 -26.16
N VAL A 6 17.16 11.72 -25.49
CA VAL A 6 17.41 12.51 -24.28
C VAL A 6 18.50 13.51 -24.59
N THR A 7 18.26 14.78 -24.28
CA THR A 7 19.29 15.82 -24.32
C THR A 7 20.00 15.89 -22.98
N VAL A 8 21.32 15.81 -22.97
CA VAL A 8 22.15 15.92 -21.76
C VAL A 8 22.99 17.19 -21.84
N ARG A 9 22.80 18.09 -20.88
CA ARG A 9 23.59 19.31 -20.72
C ARG A 9 24.55 19.17 -19.54
N VAL A 10 25.78 19.61 -19.74
CA VAL A 10 26.79 19.67 -18.67
C VAL A 10 26.87 21.10 -18.14
N THR A 11 26.67 21.28 -16.83
CA THR A 11 26.82 22.59 -16.18
C THR A 11 27.94 22.53 -15.15
N GLU A 12 28.90 23.45 -15.22
CA GLU A 12 29.92 23.64 -14.16
C GLU A 12 29.34 24.48 -13.02
N THR A 13 29.41 23.98 -11.78
CA THR A 13 29.07 24.80 -10.60
C THR A 13 30.25 25.67 -10.16
N LYS A 14 29.99 26.97 -9.93
CA LYS A 14 30.96 27.96 -9.39
C LYS A 14 31.24 27.74 -7.89
N SER A 15 31.65 26.54 -7.50
CA SER A 15 32.10 26.23 -6.14
C SER A 15 33.62 26.04 -6.12
N LEU A 16 34.25 26.21 -4.95
CA LEU A 16 35.70 26.02 -4.71
C LEU A 16 36.25 24.68 -5.22
N PHE A 17 35.37 23.71 -5.47
CA PHE A 17 35.64 22.47 -6.18
C PHE A 17 34.78 22.42 -7.45
N LYS A 18 35.41 22.39 -8.64
CA LYS A 18 34.68 22.22 -9.92
C LYS A 18 33.94 20.89 -9.90
N LYS A 19 32.61 20.92 -9.72
CA LYS A 19 31.75 19.73 -9.83
C LYS A 19 30.91 19.84 -11.09
N GLN A 20 31.03 18.84 -11.97
CA GLN A 20 30.20 18.73 -13.15
C GLN A 20 28.82 18.21 -12.73
N VAL A 21 27.78 18.85 -13.24
CA VAL A 21 26.38 18.43 -13.04
C VAL A 21 25.81 18.09 -14.40
N PHE A 22 25.22 16.90 -14.52
CA PHE A 22 24.61 16.40 -15.75
C PHE A 22 23.10 16.55 -15.63
N GLU A 23 22.51 17.38 -16.48
CA GLU A 23 21.07 17.55 -16.61
C GLU A 23 20.61 16.80 -17.86
N ALA A 24 19.78 15.79 -17.67
CA ALA A 24 19.19 15.00 -18.74
C ALA A 24 17.70 15.36 -18.87
N THR A 25 17.26 15.68 -20.08
CA THR A 25 15.90 16.11 -20.38
C THR A 25 15.33 15.27 -21.52
N PHE A 26 14.11 14.79 -21.34
CA PHE A 26 13.39 14.04 -22.35
C PHE A 26 12.98 14.97 -23.49
N PHE A 27 13.25 14.57 -24.74
CA PHE A 27 13.05 15.47 -25.87
C PHE A 27 11.58 15.71 -26.19
N GLU A 28 10.77 14.66 -26.14
CA GLU A 28 9.35 14.69 -26.49
C GLU A 28 8.52 15.47 -25.45
N ASP A 29 8.96 15.49 -24.19
CA ASP A 29 8.38 16.33 -23.13
C ASP A 29 9.49 16.92 -22.23
N PRO A 30 9.88 18.19 -22.46
CA PRO A 30 10.93 18.85 -21.69
C PRO A 30 10.62 19.08 -20.20
N SER A 31 9.37 18.90 -19.76
CA SER A 31 9.03 18.93 -18.34
C SER A 31 9.62 17.74 -17.57
N ILE A 32 9.96 16.67 -18.29
CA ILE A 32 10.58 15.47 -17.74
C ILE A 32 12.10 15.64 -17.82
N SER A 33 12.71 16.01 -16.68
CA SER A 33 14.16 16.15 -16.55
C SER A 33 14.70 15.48 -15.29
N ALA A 34 15.98 15.13 -15.29
CA ALA A 34 16.69 14.54 -14.17
C ALA A 34 18.12 15.09 -14.08
N VAL A 35 18.62 15.17 -12.85
CA VAL A 35 19.98 15.64 -12.57
C VAL A 35 20.80 14.53 -11.91
N GLY A 36 22.01 14.33 -12.43
CA GLY A 36 22.99 13.38 -11.93
C GLY A 36 24.32 14.05 -11.60
N SER A 37 25.03 13.48 -10.62
CA SER A 37 26.42 13.83 -10.34
C SER A 37 27.41 13.17 -11.31
N SER A 38 26.93 12.18 -12.08
CA SER A 38 27.59 11.60 -13.25
C SER A 38 26.61 11.48 -14.42
N TYR A 39 27.16 11.28 -15.62
CA TYR A 39 26.38 11.03 -16.84
C TYR A 39 25.44 9.82 -16.67
N ASP A 40 25.98 8.68 -16.24
CA ASP A 40 25.20 7.45 -16.06
C ASP A 40 24.10 7.60 -15.01
N GLU A 41 24.36 8.36 -13.95
CA GLU A 41 23.34 8.65 -12.94
C GLU A 41 22.19 9.48 -13.51
N ALA A 42 22.50 10.49 -14.34
CA ALA A 42 21.48 11.31 -14.99
C ALA A 42 20.64 10.49 -15.98
N ILE A 43 21.29 9.63 -16.80
CA ILE A 43 20.62 8.75 -17.77
C ILE A 43 19.74 7.70 -17.08
N ASN A 44 20.20 7.07 -15.99
CA ASN A 44 19.39 6.11 -15.25
C ASN A 44 18.16 6.77 -14.61
N LYS A 45 18.33 7.97 -14.03
CA LYS A 45 17.22 8.71 -13.42
C LYS A 45 16.20 9.17 -14.46
N ILE A 46 16.64 9.70 -15.60
CA ILE A 46 15.70 10.14 -16.65
C ILE A 46 14.99 8.95 -17.29
N ASN A 47 15.67 7.82 -17.50
CA ASN A 47 15.03 6.61 -18.02
C ASN A 47 13.88 6.15 -17.11
N LYS A 48 14.12 6.11 -15.79
CA LYS A 48 13.08 5.78 -14.82
C LYS A 48 11.90 6.76 -14.88
N LYS A 49 12.18 8.07 -14.95
CA LYS A 49 11.13 9.09 -15.07
C LYS A 49 10.32 8.99 -16.36
N ILE A 50 10.94 8.63 -17.48
CA ILE A 50 10.23 8.43 -18.76
C ILE A 50 9.29 7.24 -18.65
N LEU A 51 9.72 6.14 -18.03
CA LEU A 51 8.85 4.98 -17.78
C LEU A 51 7.67 5.33 -16.86
N GLU A 52 7.93 6.02 -15.74
CA GLU A 52 6.89 6.50 -14.83
C GLU A 52 5.89 7.44 -15.55
N TYR A 53 6.37 8.27 -16.47
CA TYR A 53 5.53 9.14 -17.30
C TYR A 53 4.67 8.34 -18.29
N PHE A 54 5.23 7.31 -18.95
CA PHE A 54 4.45 6.45 -19.85
C PHE A 54 3.40 5.63 -19.11
N ASP A 55 3.71 5.15 -17.91
CA ASP A 55 2.73 4.51 -17.03
C ASP A 55 1.57 5.46 -16.70
N GLN A 56 1.86 6.73 -16.38
CA GLN A 56 0.84 7.75 -16.10
C GLN A 56 -0.05 8.07 -17.32
N LEU A 57 0.55 8.16 -18.52
CA LEU A 57 -0.21 8.35 -19.76
C LEU A 57 -1.14 7.15 -20.01
N SER A 58 -0.61 5.94 -19.86
CA SER A 58 -1.37 4.70 -20.02
C SER A 58 -2.52 4.59 -19.02
N ASP A 59 -2.31 4.95 -17.76
CA ASP A 59 -3.34 4.94 -16.71
C ASP A 59 -4.49 5.92 -17.01
N ARG A 60 -4.20 7.00 -17.74
CA ARG A 60 -5.19 8.00 -18.19
C ARG A 60 -5.81 7.65 -19.54
N GLY A 61 -5.36 6.57 -20.19
CA GLY A 61 -5.78 6.19 -21.54
C GLY A 61 -5.28 7.15 -22.63
N GLU A 62 -4.15 7.84 -22.37
CA GLU A 62 -3.49 8.74 -23.32
C GLU A 62 -2.44 7.98 -24.13
N ASP A 63 -2.25 8.38 -25.39
CA ASP A 63 -1.28 7.76 -26.29
C ASP A 63 0.18 8.06 -25.87
N ILE A 64 1.04 7.04 -25.93
CA ILE A 64 2.49 7.23 -25.75
C ILE A 64 3.05 8.05 -26.92
N PRO A 65 3.81 9.13 -26.66
CA PRO A 65 4.35 9.98 -27.70
C PRO A 65 5.23 9.19 -28.67
N GLN A 66 5.14 9.52 -29.96
CA GLN A 66 6.03 8.94 -30.97
C GLN A 66 7.40 9.60 -30.89
N PRO A 67 8.50 8.83 -31.00
CA PRO A 67 9.84 9.40 -30.97
C PRO A 67 10.04 10.35 -32.15
N ALA A 68 10.70 11.49 -31.89
CA ALA A 68 11.01 12.44 -32.95
C ALA A 68 12.11 11.90 -33.88
N GLU A 69 12.01 12.23 -35.18
CA GLU A 69 13.06 11.95 -36.16
C GLU A 69 14.35 12.70 -35.82
N MET A 70 15.49 12.00 -35.80
CA MET A 70 16.83 12.55 -35.49
C MET A 70 17.23 13.75 -36.36
N SER A 71 16.70 13.85 -37.58
CA SER A 71 16.91 14.96 -38.50
C SER A 71 16.31 16.28 -37.97
N THR A 72 15.22 16.21 -37.19
CA THR A 72 14.54 17.36 -36.57
C THR A 72 15.31 17.87 -35.34
N LEU A 73 16.04 16.98 -34.66
CA LEU A 73 16.82 17.24 -33.44
C LEU A 73 18.09 18.07 -33.71
N MET A 74 18.83 17.76 -34.78
CA MET A 74 20.09 18.43 -35.15
C MET A 74 19.92 19.90 -35.55
N PHE A 75 18.72 20.29 -36.00
CA PHE A 75 18.44 21.67 -36.44
C PHE A 75 18.04 22.62 -35.30
N LYS A 76 17.47 22.11 -34.20
CA LYS A 76 16.95 22.92 -33.08
C LYS A 76 17.99 23.24 -31.99
N ASN A 77 19.03 22.42 -31.82
CA ASN A 77 20.06 22.61 -30.79
C ASN A 77 21.47 22.62 -31.42
N ARG A 78 22.00 23.82 -31.71
CA ARG A 78 23.41 24.06 -32.07
C ARG A 78 24.29 24.41 -30.86
N ASP A 79 23.84 24.03 -29.67
CA ASP A 79 24.54 24.37 -28.45
C ASP A 79 25.69 23.39 -28.23
N LYS A 80 26.92 23.88 -28.03
CA LYS A 80 28.14 23.04 -28.01
C LYS A 80 28.24 22.15 -26.77
N ASP A 81 27.44 22.44 -25.75
CA ASP A 81 27.47 21.77 -24.44
C ASP A 81 26.28 20.81 -24.22
N VAL A 82 25.58 20.45 -25.30
CA VAL A 82 24.45 19.52 -25.28
C VAL A 82 24.80 18.26 -26.07
N PHE A 83 24.68 17.11 -25.42
CA PHE A 83 24.86 15.79 -26.02
C PHE A 83 23.52 15.09 -26.17
N PHE A 84 23.40 14.22 -27.17
CA PHE A 84 22.20 13.39 -27.35
C PHE A 84 22.49 11.97 -26.90
N HIS A 85 21.57 11.39 -26.14
CA HIS A 85 21.56 9.99 -25.76
C HIS A 85 20.28 9.33 -26.28
N VAL A 86 20.38 8.09 -26.75
CA VAL A 86 19.22 7.33 -27.25
C VAL A 86 18.84 6.27 -26.22
N ILE A 87 17.59 6.31 -25.77
CA ILE A 87 17.01 5.30 -24.89
C ILE A 87 16.06 4.43 -25.70
N THR A 88 16.26 3.12 -25.68
CA THR A 88 15.35 2.17 -26.32
C THR A 88 14.28 1.73 -25.33
N ILE A 89 13.01 1.99 -25.64
CA ILE A 89 11.87 1.63 -24.79
C ILE A 89 10.94 0.70 -25.56
N ASP A 90 10.47 -0.37 -24.93
CA ASP A 90 9.44 -1.20 -25.54
C ASP A 90 8.03 -0.63 -25.31
N THR A 91 7.55 0.13 -26.28
CA THR A 91 6.23 0.76 -26.20
C THR A 91 5.07 -0.20 -26.44
N SER A 92 5.33 -1.47 -26.77
CA SER A 92 4.29 -2.49 -26.96
C SER A 92 3.46 -2.73 -25.70
N LEU A 93 4.09 -2.54 -24.53
CA LEU A 93 3.49 -2.64 -23.20
C LEU A 93 2.37 -1.63 -22.95
N TYR A 94 2.33 -0.56 -23.74
CA TYR A 94 1.41 0.57 -23.57
C TYR A 94 0.38 0.67 -24.70
N THR A 95 0.31 -0.31 -25.60
CA THR A 95 -0.68 -0.30 -26.68
C THR A 95 -1.96 -1.03 -26.29
N ASP A 96 -3.12 -0.37 -26.46
CA ASP A 96 -4.46 -0.94 -26.29
C ASP A 96 -4.87 -1.99 -27.34
N LYS A 97 -3.92 -2.49 -28.15
CA LYS A 97 -4.22 -3.48 -29.18
C LYS A 97 -4.47 -4.83 -28.53
N THR A 98 -5.71 -5.31 -28.63
CA THR A 98 -6.10 -6.65 -28.18
C THR A 98 -5.43 -7.71 -29.07
N GLU A 99 -4.66 -8.60 -28.46
CA GLU A 99 -4.12 -9.80 -29.12
C GLU A 99 -5.06 -11.01 -28.92
N LYS A 100 -5.27 -11.81 -29.97
CA LYS A 100 -6.00 -13.08 -29.85
C LYS A 100 -5.05 -14.18 -29.37
N ILE A 101 -5.31 -14.72 -28.18
CA ILE A 101 -4.56 -15.83 -27.61
C ILE A 101 -5.41 -17.11 -27.55
N ASN A 102 -4.76 -18.27 -27.62
CA ASN A 102 -5.40 -19.56 -27.37
C ASN A 102 -5.08 -20.02 -25.94
N VAL A 103 -6.10 -20.38 -25.16
CA VAL A 103 -5.95 -20.85 -23.77
C VAL A 103 -6.61 -22.21 -23.58
N THR A 104 -6.04 -23.05 -22.72
CA THR A 104 -6.65 -24.32 -22.30
C THR A 104 -7.25 -24.15 -20.91
N MET A 105 -8.52 -24.52 -20.74
CA MET A 105 -9.25 -24.42 -19.48
C MET A 105 -10.06 -25.68 -19.20
N PRO A 106 -10.30 -26.04 -17.93
CA PRO A 106 -11.20 -27.13 -17.58
C PRO A 106 -12.61 -26.91 -18.14
N ILE A 107 -13.21 -27.95 -18.72
CA ILE A 107 -14.54 -27.90 -19.35
C ILE A 107 -15.61 -27.38 -18.37
N LEU A 108 -15.54 -27.81 -17.11
CA LEU A 108 -16.49 -27.36 -16.08
C LEU A 108 -16.41 -25.85 -15.85
N LEU A 109 -15.20 -25.29 -15.82
CA LEU A 109 -14.99 -23.85 -15.61
C LEU A 109 -15.52 -23.04 -16.80
N ILE A 110 -15.30 -23.51 -18.04
CA ILE A 110 -15.86 -22.87 -19.24
C ILE A 110 -17.39 -22.80 -19.13
N ARG A 111 -18.04 -23.91 -18.73
CA ARG A 111 -19.50 -23.95 -18.56
C ARG A 111 -19.98 -22.99 -17.49
N GLN A 112 -19.31 -22.94 -16.34
CA GLN A 112 -19.65 -22.02 -15.25
C GLN A 112 -19.55 -20.55 -15.68
N ILE A 113 -18.49 -20.20 -16.42
CA ILE A 113 -18.32 -18.85 -16.96
C ILE A 113 -19.45 -18.53 -17.96
N ASP A 114 -19.79 -19.47 -18.83
CA ASP A 114 -20.86 -19.29 -19.81
C ASP A 114 -22.22 -19.09 -19.15
N ASP A 115 -22.56 -19.91 -18.16
CA ASP A 115 -23.82 -19.81 -17.44
C ASP A 115 -23.91 -18.49 -16.66
N PHE A 116 -22.82 -18.07 -16.02
CA PHE A 116 -22.73 -16.75 -15.39
C PHE A 116 -22.95 -15.60 -16.39
N LEU A 117 -22.35 -15.70 -17.58
CA LEU A 117 -22.45 -14.67 -18.61
C LEU A 117 -23.84 -14.60 -19.25
N LYS A 118 -24.55 -15.72 -19.39
CA LYS A 118 -25.95 -15.72 -19.88
C LYS A 118 -26.83 -14.79 -19.03
N ASP A 119 -26.69 -14.85 -17.70
CA ASP A 119 -27.52 -14.06 -16.79
C ASP A 119 -27.10 -12.58 -16.69
N LYS A 120 -25.82 -12.26 -16.94
CA LYS A 120 -25.24 -10.92 -16.70
C LYS A 120 -24.99 -10.09 -17.96
N VAL A 121 -24.92 -10.72 -19.14
CA VAL A 121 -24.88 -10.03 -20.44
C VAL A 121 -26.26 -9.45 -20.78
N HIS A 122 -27.35 -10.11 -20.38
CA HIS A 122 -28.72 -9.66 -20.71
C HIS A 122 -29.33 -8.66 -19.72
N ASN A 123 -28.89 -8.65 -18.44
CA ASN A 123 -29.59 -7.89 -17.39
C ASN A 123 -28.79 -6.72 -16.78
N SER A 124 -27.45 -6.71 -16.84
CA SER A 124 -26.65 -5.73 -16.09
C SER A 124 -25.52 -5.05 -16.86
N ASN A 125 -25.29 -5.37 -18.14
CA ASN A 125 -24.18 -4.84 -18.96
C ASN A 125 -22.78 -4.88 -18.31
N LEU A 126 -22.58 -5.76 -17.32
CA LEU A 126 -21.36 -5.78 -16.51
C LEU A 126 -20.19 -6.43 -17.28
N PHE A 127 -20.51 -7.41 -18.12
CA PHE A 127 -19.57 -8.12 -18.98
C PHE A 127 -20.20 -8.28 -20.38
N SER A 128 -19.42 -8.03 -21.42
CA SER A 128 -19.89 -8.11 -22.82
C SER A 128 -19.52 -9.42 -23.53
N SER A 129 -18.52 -10.15 -23.02
CA SER A 129 -18.04 -11.41 -23.59
C SER A 129 -17.18 -12.19 -22.58
N ARG A 130 -16.81 -13.43 -22.91
CA ARG A 130 -15.79 -14.18 -22.17
C ARG A 130 -14.48 -13.42 -22.07
N SER A 131 -14.03 -12.81 -23.17
CA SER A 131 -12.78 -12.05 -23.20
C SER A 131 -12.84 -10.82 -22.31
N ASP A 132 -13.97 -10.12 -22.28
CA ASP A 132 -14.19 -8.97 -21.40
C ASP A 132 -14.23 -9.40 -19.92
N TYR A 133 -14.91 -10.50 -19.61
CA TYR A 133 -14.91 -11.10 -18.28
C TYR A 133 -13.50 -11.47 -17.82
N ILE A 134 -12.76 -12.25 -18.62
CA ILE A 134 -11.39 -12.67 -18.32
C ILE A 134 -10.48 -11.44 -18.18
N THR A 135 -10.59 -10.45 -19.07
CA THR A 135 -9.80 -9.22 -19.00
C THR A 135 -10.02 -8.47 -17.70
N LYS A 136 -11.29 -8.25 -17.32
CA LYS A 136 -11.64 -7.56 -16.07
C LYS A 136 -11.21 -8.35 -14.85
N SER A 137 -11.42 -9.67 -14.83
CA SER A 137 -10.95 -10.55 -13.76
C SER A 137 -9.44 -10.52 -13.63
N CYS A 138 -8.70 -10.59 -14.74
CA CYS A 138 -7.25 -10.49 -14.76
C CYS A 138 -6.78 -9.11 -14.27
N LYS A 139 -7.35 -8.00 -14.73
CA LYS A 139 -6.99 -6.65 -14.26
C LYS A 139 -7.21 -6.50 -12.75
N GLN A 140 -8.32 -7.03 -12.24
CA GLN A 140 -8.59 -7.05 -10.81
C GLN A 140 -7.59 -7.92 -10.02
N TYR A 141 -7.12 -9.02 -10.61
CA TYR A 141 -6.21 -9.96 -9.94
C TYR A 141 -4.73 -9.59 -10.07
N LEU A 142 -4.34 -8.91 -11.17
CA LEU A 142 -2.95 -8.65 -11.54
C LEU A 142 -2.23 -7.74 -10.53
N SER A 143 -2.94 -6.78 -9.93
CA SER A 143 -2.44 -5.92 -8.85
C SER A 143 -1.97 -6.70 -7.63
N TYR A 144 -2.43 -7.95 -7.47
CA TYR A 144 -2.06 -8.84 -6.38
C TYR A 144 -1.13 -9.97 -6.83
N ALA A 145 -0.82 -10.10 -8.13
CA ALA A 145 -0.16 -11.28 -8.68
C ALA A 145 1.22 -11.55 -8.07
N ASN A 146 2.01 -10.51 -7.77
CA ASN A 146 3.30 -10.66 -7.10
C ASN A 146 3.15 -11.14 -5.65
N HIS A 147 2.13 -10.65 -4.94
CA HIS A 147 1.78 -11.16 -3.61
C HIS A 147 1.31 -12.62 -3.68
N LEU A 148 0.49 -12.96 -4.68
CA LEU A 148 -0.02 -14.30 -4.91
C LEU A 148 1.06 -15.31 -5.31
N ALA A 149 2.05 -14.90 -6.10
CA ALA A 149 3.21 -15.71 -6.43
C ALA A 149 4.08 -15.97 -5.20
N ALA A 150 4.30 -14.96 -4.35
CA ALA A 150 4.95 -15.14 -3.05
C ALA A 150 4.13 -16.04 -2.11
N ILE A 151 2.78 -15.97 -2.17
CA ILE A 151 1.85 -16.82 -1.42
C ILE A 151 1.87 -18.27 -1.91
N TYR A 152 1.96 -18.52 -3.22
CA TYR A 152 2.02 -19.88 -3.76
C TYR A 152 3.35 -20.58 -3.45
N ASN A 153 4.43 -19.81 -3.38
CA ASN A 153 5.77 -20.31 -3.11
C ASN A 153 6.11 -20.41 -1.60
N ASN A 154 5.32 -19.80 -0.71
CA ASN A 154 5.48 -19.92 0.75
C ASN A 154 4.31 -20.65 1.42
N GLU A 155 4.64 -21.60 2.30
CA GLU A 155 3.72 -22.43 3.11
C GLU A 155 2.90 -21.64 4.17
N SER A 156 2.88 -20.31 4.13
CA SER A 156 2.18 -19.50 5.12
C SER A 156 0.67 -19.46 4.85
N ARG A 157 -0.13 -19.97 5.79
CA ARG A 157 -1.61 -20.03 5.72
C ARG A 157 -2.30 -18.65 5.69
N PHE A 158 -1.57 -17.59 6.02
CA PHE A 158 -2.05 -16.20 6.04
C PHE A 158 -0.91 -15.22 5.72
N THR A 159 -1.26 -13.97 5.40
CA THR A 159 -0.32 -12.86 5.24
C THR A 159 -0.58 -11.79 6.30
N ALA A 160 0.47 -11.11 6.76
CA ALA A 160 0.37 -10.01 7.70
C ALA A 160 1.20 -8.81 7.20
N VAL A 161 0.62 -7.62 7.27
CA VAL A 161 1.29 -6.35 6.96
C VAL A 161 1.19 -5.42 8.15
N ARG A 162 2.23 -4.64 8.42
CA ARG A 162 2.22 -3.63 9.49
C ARG A 162 1.80 -2.28 8.93
N TYR A 163 0.82 -1.67 9.56
CA TYR A 163 0.44 -0.29 9.28
C TYR A 163 1.49 0.66 9.87
N LYS A 164 2.02 1.58 9.06
CA LYS A 164 3.03 2.55 9.50
C LYS A 164 2.55 3.96 9.23
N GLN A 165 2.14 4.67 10.29
CA GLN A 165 1.89 6.10 10.25
C GLN A 165 2.40 6.74 11.54
N SER A 166 3.07 7.88 11.42
CA SER A 166 3.71 8.58 12.55
C SER A 166 2.74 9.45 13.36
N ASN A 167 1.50 9.61 12.88
CA ASN A 167 0.48 10.45 13.51
C ASN A 167 -0.64 9.60 14.13
N THR A 168 -0.76 9.75 15.45
CA THR A 168 -1.80 9.18 16.32
C THR A 168 -3.25 9.47 15.89
N THR A 169 -3.53 10.65 15.32
CA THR A 169 -4.91 10.99 14.89
C THR A 169 -5.27 10.25 13.60
N ASP A 170 -4.32 10.15 12.67
CA ASP A 170 -4.50 9.34 11.46
C ASP A 170 -4.65 7.87 11.85
N ASN A 171 -3.83 7.38 12.78
CA ASN A 171 -3.93 6.04 13.35
C ASN A 171 -5.36 5.71 13.85
N CYS A 172 -5.97 6.63 14.61
CA CYS A 172 -7.36 6.53 15.04
C CYS A 172 -8.34 6.47 13.86
N CYS A 173 -8.27 7.45 12.95
CA CYS A 173 -9.17 7.54 11.79
C CYS A 173 -9.10 6.29 10.90
N ASN A 174 -7.89 5.78 10.63
CA ASN A 174 -7.69 4.62 9.78
C ASN A 174 -8.27 3.34 10.41
N LEU A 175 -8.06 3.11 11.71
CA LEU A 175 -8.65 1.94 12.37
C LEU A 175 -10.18 1.99 12.38
N ILE A 176 -10.76 3.18 12.61
CA ILE A 176 -12.21 3.42 12.48
C ILE A 176 -12.68 3.15 11.05
N GLU A 177 -11.92 3.58 10.04
CA GLU A 177 -12.24 3.30 8.64
C GLU A 177 -12.28 1.79 8.38
N TYR A 178 -11.26 1.03 8.81
CA TYR A 178 -11.25 -0.43 8.69
C TYR A 178 -12.47 -1.09 9.35
N LEU A 179 -12.86 -0.67 10.56
CA LEU A 179 -14.06 -1.20 11.24
C LEU A 179 -15.32 -1.05 10.37
N LYS A 180 -15.46 0.08 9.67
CA LYS A 180 -16.60 0.40 8.79
C LYS A 180 -16.60 -0.39 7.48
N GLN A 181 -15.45 -0.87 7.03
CA GLN A 181 -15.35 -1.56 5.74
C GLN A 181 -16.08 -2.91 5.75
N SER A 182 -16.77 -3.22 4.65
CA SER A 182 -17.49 -4.49 4.48
C SER A 182 -16.55 -5.70 4.39
N PHE A 183 -15.32 -5.49 3.91
CA PHE A 183 -14.28 -6.51 3.83
C PHE A 183 -13.50 -6.70 5.15
N CYS A 184 -13.76 -5.90 6.18
CA CYS A 184 -13.24 -6.17 7.52
C CYS A 184 -14.08 -7.27 8.18
N GLU A 185 -13.43 -8.39 8.49
CA GLU A 185 -14.03 -9.59 9.08
C GLU A 185 -14.05 -9.49 10.61
N GLU A 186 -12.90 -9.18 11.20
CA GLU A 186 -12.72 -9.08 12.65
C GLU A 186 -11.65 -8.03 12.96
N VAL A 187 -11.82 -7.31 14.08
CA VAL A 187 -10.75 -6.50 14.69
C VAL A 187 -10.44 -7.05 16.07
N ILE A 188 -9.17 -7.32 16.36
CA ILE A 188 -8.69 -7.81 17.66
C ILE A 188 -7.88 -6.70 18.31
N LEU A 189 -8.43 -6.07 19.35
CA LEU A 189 -7.73 -5.04 20.12
C LEU A 189 -6.81 -5.66 21.17
N PHE A 190 -5.72 -4.99 21.50
CA PHE A 190 -4.83 -5.40 22.58
C PHE A 190 -4.19 -4.19 23.27
N ALA A 191 -3.72 -4.41 24.50
CA ALA A 191 -2.98 -3.42 25.28
C ALA A 191 -1.56 -3.93 25.51
N THR A 192 -0.53 -3.11 25.26
CA THR A 192 0.84 -3.48 25.62
C THR A 192 1.07 -3.40 27.13
N HIS A 193 2.22 -3.88 27.61
CA HIS A 193 2.62 -3.67 29.01
C HIS A 193 2.73 -2.18 29.36
N ARG A 194 2.37 -1.85 30.62
CA ARG A 194 2.40 -0.47 31.16
C ARG A 194 3.81 0.08 31.36
N ASN A 195 4.82 -0.80 31.36
CA ASN A 195 6.23 -0.45 31.48
C ASN A 195 7.01 -1.03 30.30
N PRO A 196 8.15 -0.41 29.92
CA PRO A 196 9.09 -1.01 28.98
C PRO A 196 9.39 -2.46 29.35
N SER A 197 9.23 -3.36 28.39
CA SER A 197 9.44 -4.79 28.55
C SER A 197 10.01 -5.36 27.24
N ASN A 198 10.16 -6.69 27.16
CA ASN A 198 10.75 -7.32 25.97
C ASN A 198 10.04 -6.88 24.68
N GLY A 199 10.83 -6.49 23.67
CA GLY A 199 10.35 -5.95 22.39
C GLY A 199 10.11 -4.43 22.35
N TYR A 200 10.14 -3.72 23.50
CA TYR A 200 9.96 -2.27 23.53
C TYR A 200 11.17 -1.52 22.96
N THR A 201 10.91 -0.49 22.18
CA THR A 201 11.91 0.39 21.56
C THR A 201 11.43 1.84 21.50
N ASN A 202 12.32 2.76 21.13
CA ASN A 202 11.94 4.17 20.93
C ASN A 202 10.92 4.37 19.78
N ASP A 203 10.80 3.40 18.87
CA ASP A 203 9.80 3.42 17.80
C ASP A 203 8.36 3.21 18.33
N ASP A 204 8.21 2.69 19.55
CA ASP A 204 6.93 2.56 20.25
C ASP A 204 6.50 3.88 20.92
N GLY A 205 7.32 4.93 20.84
CA GLY A 205 7.12 6.21 21.52
C GLY A 205 7.67 6.24 22.94
N PRO A 206 7.54 7.38 23.64
CA PRO A 206 8.06 7.53 24.99
C PRO A 206 7.31 6.64 25.98
N ASP A 207 8.03 6.10 26.96
CA ASP A 207 7.50 5.25 28.04
C ASP A 207 6.32 5.89 28.81
N SER A 208 6.31 7.22 28.92
CA SER A 208 5.22 8.01 29.50
C SER A 208 3.86 7.88 28.78
N ASN A 209 3.83 7.30 27.57
CA ASN A 209 2.60 7.03 26.83
C ASN A 209 2.09 5.59 27.00
N LEU A 210 2.82 4.72 27.69
CA LEU A 210 2.42 3.34 27.90
C LEU A 210 1.26 3.24 28.90
N PRO A 211 0.39 2.22 28.78
CA PRO A 211 0.37 1.19 27.74
C PRO A 211 -0.23 1.72 26.42
N LEU A 212 0.12 1.06 25.32
CA LEU A 212 -0.38 1.37 23.99
C LEU A 212 -1.58 0.48 23.69
N LEU A 213 -2.62 1.07 23.10
CA LEU A 213 -3.64 0.31 22.38
C LEU A 213 -3.03 -0.09 21.04
N GLY A 214 -3.14 -1.35 20.67
CA GLY A 214 -2.88 -1.85 19.32
C GLY A 214 -4.07 -2.65 18.78
N ALA A 215 -4.01 -3.01 17.50
CA ALA A 215 -5.07 -3.77 16.86
C ALA A 215 -4.53 -4.73 15.79
N ILE A 216 -5.22 -5.84 15.61
CA ILE A 216 -5.08 -6.72 14.44
C ILE A 216 -6.38 -6.66 13.67
N VAL A 217 -6.35 -6.24 12.42
CA VAL A 217 -7.51 -6.24 11.53
C VAL A 217 -7.42 -7.43 10.59
N LYS A 218 -8.40 -8.33 10.65
CA LYS A 218 -8.56 -9.46 9.75
C LYS A 218 -9.44 -9.05 8.57
N LEU A 219 -8.92 -9.19 7.35
CA LEU A 219 -9.61 -8.85 6.11
C LEU A 219 -10.13 -10.11 5.40
N LYS A 220 -11.37 -10.05 4.94
CA LYS A 220 -12.02 -11.02 4.07
C LYS A 220 -11.93 -10.53 2.62
N LEU A 221 -10.88 -10.96 1.93
CA LEU A 221 -10.64 -10.59 0.53
C LEU A 221 -10.93 -11.79 -0.39
N PRO A 222 -11.70 -11.61 -1.49
CA PRO A 222 -11.93 -12.67 -2.46
C PRO A 222 -10.60 -13.17 -3.05
N ALA A 223 -10.36 -14.48 -3.00
CA ALA A 223 -9.19 -15.17 -3.55
C ALA A 223 -7.83 -14.95 -2.85
N LEU A 224 -7.77 -14.26 -1.71
CA LEU A 224 -6.56 -14.18 -0.88
C LEU A 224 -6.65 -15.14 0.33
N ARG A 225 -5.50 -15.65 0.78
CA ARG A 225 -5.36 -16.27 2.11
C ARG A 225 -5.68 -15.23 3.18
N GLU A 226 -5.99 -15.65 4.41
CA GLU A 226 -6.32 -14.74 5.52
C GLU A 226 -5.31 -13.58 5.56
N THR A 227 -5.78 -12.33 5.53
CA THR A 227 -4.93 -11.14 5.46
C THR A 227 -5.11 -10.35 6.73
N TYR A 228 -3.99 -10.03 7.38
CA TYR A 228 -3.97 -9.29 8.64
C TYR A 228 -3.26 -7.96 8.46
N VAL A 229 -3.85 -6.89 9.01
CA VAL A 229 -3.20 -5.59 9.15
C VAL A 229 -2.93 -5.36 10.63
N LEU A 230 -1.65 -5.23 10.98
CA LEU A 230 -1.19 -5.03 12.34
C LEU A 230 -0.98 -3.54 12.61
N PHE A 231 -1.64 -3.04 13.66
CA PHE A 231 -1.51 -1.71 14.23
C PHE A 231 -0.81 -1.84 15.58
N ASP A 232 0.52 -1.72 15.58
CA ASP A 232 1.39 -1.73 16.75
C ASP A 232 2.48 -0.64 16.63
N GLY A 233 3.41 -0.55 17.58
CA GLY A 233 4.35 0.56 17.63
C GLY A 233 3.72 1.83 18.21
N LEU A 234 4.21 3.00 17.80
CA LEU A 234 3.61 4.30 18.16
C LEU A 234 2.18 4.44 17.61
N PHE A 235 1.18 3.95 18.36
CA PHE A 235 -0.22 3.94 17.96
C PHE A 235 -1.10 4.81 18.85
N LEU A 236 -2.01 4.24 19.63
CA LEU A 236 -2.94 4.97 20.50
C LEU A 236 -2.61 4.73 21.97
N THR A 237 -3.02 5.67 22.82
CA THR A 237 -2.83 5.59 24.27
C THR A 237 -4.00 6.25 24.98
N ALA A 238 -4.29 5.84 26.22
CA ALA A 238 -5.30 6.49 27.06
C ALA A 238 -4.69 7.41 28.13
N GLN A 239 -3.37 7.68 28.11
CA GLN A 239 -2.69 8.39 29.22
C GLN A 239 -3.12 9.86 29.44
N ARG A 240 -3.70 10.53 28.43
CA ARG A 240 -4.11 11.94 28.52
C ARG A 240 -5.48 12.14 27.88
N LYS A 241 -6.27 13.11 28.36
CA LYS A 241 -7.66 13.35 27.91
C LYS A 241 -7.84 13.44 26.38
N PRO A 242 -7.01 14.16 25.60
CA PRO A 242 -7.14 14.16 24.14
C PRO A 242 -6.92 12.77 23.51
N ARG A 243 -6.00 11.99 24.08
CA ARG A 243 -5.66 10.63 23.63
C ARG A 243 -6.74 9.62 24.02
N TYR A 244 -7.32 9.79 25.21
CA TYR A 244 -8.52 9.05 25.62
C TYR A 244 -9.66 9.22 24.62
N ASN A 245 -9.93 10.44 24.12
CA ASN A 245 -11.02 10.64 23.15
C ASN A 245 -10.81 9.85 21.84
N GLU A 246 -9.55 9.69 21.39
CA GLU A 246 -9.21 8.84 20.24
C GLU A 246 -9.51 7.37 20.53
N VAL A 247 -9.07 6.85 21.69
CA VAL A 247 -9.38 5.48 22.14
C VAL A 247 -10.90 5.27 22.26
N LYS A 248 -11.61 6.20 22.90
CA LYS A 248 -13.06 6.17 23.05
C LYS A 248 -13.77 6.08 21.69
N SER A 249 -13.32 6.85 20.70
CA SER A 249 -13.90 6.84 19.35
C SER A 249 -13.76 5.48 18.67
N VAL A 250 -12.59 4.84 18.81
CA VAL A 250 -12.38 3.46 18.32
C VAL A 250 -13.31 2.47 19.02
N LEU A 251 -13.43 2.56 20.35
CA LEU A 251 -14.28 1.65 21.12
C LEU A 251 -15.77 1.84 20.82
N ASP A 252 -16.22 3.08 20.61
CA ASP A 252 -17.59 3.39 20.23
C ASP A 252 -17.92 2.77 18.86
N GLU A 253 -17.05 2.96 17.86
CA GLU A 253 -17.22 2.37 16.53
C GLU A 253 -17.15 0.82 16.56
N ALA A 254 -16.28 0.26 17.40
CA ALA A 254 -16.15 -1.17 17.59
C ALA A 254 -17.45 -1.81 18.12
N LEU A 255 -18.16 -1.13 19.04
CA LEU A 255 -19.47 -1.58 19.51
C LEU A 255 -20.55 -1.48 18.44
N ILE A 256 -20.54 -0.40 17.64
CA ILE A 256 -21.51 -0.19 16.54
C ILE A 256 -21.36 -1.28 15.48
N THR A 257 -20.13 -1.57 15.06
CA THR A 257 -19.86 -2.53 13.98
C THR A 257 -19.99 -3.98 14.44
N ASN A 258 -19.82 -4.26 15.74
CA ASN A 258 -19.96 -5.59 16.36
C ASN A 258 -19.02 -6.66 15.76
N LYS A 259 -17.86 -6.22 15.27
CA LYS A 259 -16.80 -7.07 14.66
C LYS A 259 -15.57 -7.23 15.56
N THR A 260 -15.63 -6.72 16.79
CA THR A 260 -14.43 -6.54 17.60
C THR A 260 -14.34 -7.53 18.75
N SER A 261 -13.17 -8.14 18.89
CA SER A 261 -12.72 -8.85 20.09
C SER A 261 -11.50 -8.15 20.68
N PHE A 262 -11.10 -8.50 21.89
CA PHE A 262 -9.88 -7.98 22.51
C PHE A 262 -9.13 -9.07 23.28
N ILE A 263 -7.82 -8.92 23.38
CA ILE A 263 -6.97 -9.77 24.21
C ILE A 263 -7.15 -9.37 25.68
N GLN A 264 -7.44 -10.35 26.55
CA GLN A 264 -7.81 -10.10 27.95
C GLN A 264 -6.62 -9.76 28.86
N LEU A 265 -5.39 -9.90 28.37
CA LEU A 265 -4.16 -9.68 29.13
C LEU A 265 -3.29 -8.65 28.40
N ALA A 266 -2.46 -7.93 29.16
CA ALA A 266 -1.42 -7.10 28.55
C ALA A 266 -0.43 -8.01 27.77
N VAL A 267 -0.03 -7.53 26.59
CA VAL A 267 0.85 -8.27 25.65
C VAL A 267 2.24 -7.64 25.56
N PRO A 268 3.27 -8.40 25.16
CA PRO A 268 4.58 -7.84 24.83
C PRO A 268 4.51 -6.91 23.62
N PHE A 269 5.53 -6.08 23.46
CA PHE A 269 5.67 -5.19 22.30
C PHE A 269 6.08 -6.00 21.07
N THR A 270 5.38 -5.78 19.96
CA THR A 270 5.56 -6.56 18.73
C THR A 270 6.13 -5.76 17.56
N SER A 271 6.39 -4.45 17.74
CA SER A 271 6.82 -3.54 16.68
C SER A 271 8.12 -3.98 15.99
N GLN A 272 9.00 -4.64 16.74
CA GLN A 272 10.28 -5.18 16.26
C GLN A 272 10.19 -6.58 15.63
N LEU A 273 9.04 -7.25 15.73
CA LEU A 273 8.84 -8.56 15.12
C LEU A 273 8.43 -8.44 13.66
N ASP A 274 8.71 -9.48 12.88
CA ASP A 274 8.04 -9.66 11.59
C ASP A 274 6.51 -9.65 11.80
N PRO A 275 5.71 -8.98 10.94
CA PRO A 275 4.26 -8.90 11.13
C PRO A 275 3.58 -10.27 11.26
N THR A 276 4.07 -11.29 10.56
CA THR A 276 3.52 -12.64 10.62
C THR A 276 3.79 -13.27 11.98
N GLU A 277 5.01 -13.12 12.51
CA GLU A 277 5.38 -13.62 13.82
C GLU A 277 4.67 -12.86 14.96
N ALA A 278 4.45 -11.55 14.79
CA ALA A 278 3.64 -10.75 15.70
C ALA A 278 2.20 -11.27 15.77
N VAL A 279 1.55 -11.49 14.62
CA VAL A 279 0.18 -12.04 14.57
C VAL A 279 0.13 -13.45 15.19
N LYS A 280 1.11 -14.32 14.91
CA LYS A 280 1.19 -15.66 15.53
C LYS A 280 1.30 -15.56 17.05
N LEU A 281 2.17 -14.70 17.56
CA LEU A 281 2.38 -14.50 19.00
C LEU A 281 1.09 -14.03 19.67
N LEU A 282 0.48 -12.97 19.13
CA LEU A 282 -0.74 -12.36 19.69
C LEU A 282 -1.97 -13.29 19.60
N SER A 283 -2.02 -14.15 18.57
CA SER A 283 -3.10 -15.13 18.40
C SER A 283 -3.15 -16.20 19.51
N ASN A 284 -2.06 -16.39 20.25
CA ASN A 284 -2.01 -17.37 21.35
C ASN A 284 -2.64 -16.86 22.66
N PHE A 285 -2.97 -15.56 22.74
CA PHE A 285 -3.55 -14.99 23.95
C PHE A 285 -5.07 -15.18 24.01
N PRO A 286 -5.65 -15.30 25.23
CA PRO A 286 -7.08 -15.44 25.40
C PRO A 286 -7.82 -14.16 24.94
N ARG A 287 -8.87 -14.35 24.14
CA ARG A 287 -9.69 -13.27 23.59
C ARG A 287 -11.09 -13.26 24.17
N GLN A 288 -11.71 -12.09 24.21
CA GLN A 288 -13.11 -11.90 24.58
C GLN A 288 -13.78 -10.97 23.56
N LYS A 289 -15.05 -11.20 23.25
CA LYS A 289 -15.80 -10.30 22.38
C LYS A 289 -15.99 -8.94 23.08
N LEU A 290 -15.79 -7.83 22.35
CA LEU A 290 -16.06 -6.51 22.87
C LEU A 290 -17.57 -6.23 22.88
N THR A 291 -18.12 -6.01 24.07
CA THR A 291 -19.52 -5.61 24.30
C THR A 291 -19.54 -4.42 25.26
N THR A 292 -20.72 -3.82 25.47
CA THR A 292 -20.90 -2.76 26.48
C THR A 292 -20.48 -3.22 27.87
N GLU A 293 -20.69 -4.50 28.20
CA GLU A 293 -20.35 -5.09 29.50
C GLU A 293 -18.86 -5.39 29.64
N SER A 294 -18.20 -5.83 28.56
CA SER A 294 -16.78 -6.18 28.61
C SER A 294 -15.86 -5.00 28.37
N ARG A 295 -16.36 -3.89 27.80
CA ARG A 295 -15.57 -2.71 27.47
C ARG A 295 -14.78 -2.14 28.66
N PRO A 296 -15.36 -1.98 29.87
CA PRO A 296 -14.60 -1.52 31.04
C PRO A 296 -13.38 -2.40 31.32
N SER A 297 -13.52 -3.73 31.23
CA SER A 297 -12.41 -4.65 31.48
C SER A 297 -11.26 -4.51 30.48
N PHE A 298 -11.56 -4.19 29.21
CA PHE A 298 -10.52 -3.87 28.24
C PHE A 298 -9.87 -2.51 28.53
N PHE A 299 -10.67 -1.50 28.88
CA PHE A 299 -10.18 -0.17 29.18
C PHE A 299 -9.25 -0.13 30.41
N ASP A 300 -9.53 -0.97 31.40
CA ASP A 300 -8.69 -1.16 32.59
C ASP A 300 -7.29 -1.74 32.24
N LEU A 301 -7.08 -2.27 31.04
CA LEU A 301 -5.74 -2.62 30.56
C LEU A 301 -4.99 -1.39 30.02
N LEU A 302 -5.71 -0.36 29.57
CA LEU A 302 -5.17 0.81 28.87
C LEU A 302 -4.91 2.01 29.79
N SER A 303 -5.70 2.16 30.85
CA SER A 303 -5.57 3.28 31.78
C SER A 303 -5.70 2.82 33.23
N ASN A 304 -5.17 3.64 34.15
CA ASN A 304 -5.42 3.49 35.58
C ASN A 304 -6.69 4.24 36.03
N LEU A 305 -7.19 5.14 35.17
CA LEU A 305 -8.49 5.80 35.34
C LEU A 305 -9.53 5.03 34.53
N SER A 306 -10.75 4.96 35.04
CA SER A 306 -11.91 4.45 34.31
C SER A 306 -12.38 5.46 33.24
N GLU A 307 -13.12 4.99 32.24
CA GLU A 307 -13.73 5.87 31.23
C GLU A 307 -14.64 6.94 31.86
N ALA A 308 -15.36 6.58 32.93
CA ALA A 308 -16.25 7.47 33.67
C ALA A 308 -15.49 8.60 34.39
N GLU A 309 -14.25 8.35 34.82
CA GLU A 309 -13.40 9.39 35.40
C GLU A 309 -12.92 10.37 34.33
N TYR A 310 -12.52 9.89 33.15
CA TYR A 310 -12.14 10.77 32.04
C TYR A 310 -13.27 11.67 31.54
N SER A 311 -14.53 11.25 31.68
CA SER A 311 -15.69 12.10 31.35
C SER A 311 -15.91 13.26 32.32
N LYS A 312 -15.28 13.23 33.51
CA LYS A 312 -15.38 14.28 34.53
C LYS A 312 -14.20 15.26 34.51
N TYR A 313 -13.04 14.79 34.06
CA TYR A 313 -11.88 15.63 33.71
C TYR A 313 -12.14 16.38 32.41
#